data_AF-A0A356DSR8-F1
#
_entry.id   AF-A0A356DSR8-F1
#
_cell.length_a   1.000
_cell.length_b   1.000
_cell.length_c   1.000
_cell.angle_alpha   90.00
_cell.angle_beta   90.00
_cell.angle_gamma   90.00
#
_symmetry.space_group_name_H-M   'P 1'
#
loop_
_entity.id
_entity.type
_entity.pdbx_description
1 polymer ?
#
loop_
_entity_poly.entity_id
_entity_poly.type
_entity_poly.pdbx_seq_one_letter_code
_entity_poly.pdbx_strand_id
1 'polypeptide(L)'
;MGDHILFIGGDSAENGNVIAGNGLSGIFINNENFHTQIVIRNNYIGMADDTTSAYNYKHGIEVENSKCPLVIGGDFLAHKNLIAGNKDVGIYIERSSVATIQGNTFSANAAGTAYIPNQYGDIRVFDSPYLMIGGDSPAYGNVIPQGISVESNAINNTSIMIKHNFLGISRSGFVFPKEADRDGIFAEKVTGYPEISFNTITNFRNGINILRDSSMVPILNNHIYNNSLLGIDLDNDGVTPNDDPPDADTGPNGLQNFPVITNVEVTPIG
;
A
#
# COMPACT_ATOMS: atom_id res chain seq x y z
N MET A 1 -7.56 -32.29 9.26
CA MET A 1 -8.31 -31.19 9.90
C MET A 1 -8.80 -30.29 8.77
N GLY A 2 -10.03 -29.76 8.86
CA GLY A 2 -10.60 -28.96 7.78
C GLY A 2 -10.02 -27.55 7.74
N ASP A 3 -10.26 -26.84 6.64
CA ASP A 3 -9.94 -25.41 6.57
C ASP A 3 -10.93 -24.63 7.44
N HIS A 4 -10.41 -23.65 8.17
CA HIS A 4 -11.13 -22.83 9.12
C HIS A 4 -10.89 -21.35 8.85
N ILE A 5 -11.87 -20.51 9.19
CA ILE A 5 -11.75 -19.06 9.11
C ILE A 5 -11.88 -18.48 10.51
N LEU A 6 -10.89 -17.69 10.93
CA LEU A 6 -10.95 -16.85 12.11
C LEU A 6 -11.34 -15.44 11.68
N PHE A 7 -12.46 -14.93 12.20
CA PHE A 7 -12.89 -13.56 11.99
C PHE A 7 -12.47 -12.66 13.14
N ILE A 8 -11.90 -11.50 12.82
CA ILE A 8 -11.81 -10.35 13.70
C ILE A 8 -12.69 -9.27 13.10
N GLY A 9 -13.86 -9.09 13.72
CA GLY A 9 -14.95 -8.27 13.20
C GLY A 9 -15.99 -9.12 12.47
N GLY A 10 -16.53 -8.62 11.35
CA GLY A 10 -17.50 -9.38 10.55
C GLY A 10 -17.91 -8.68 9.26
N ASP A 11 -18.96 -9.17 8.61
CA ASP A 11 -19.39 -8.70 7.28
C ASP A 11 -20.22 -7.40 7.32
N SER A 12 -20.62 -6.95 8.51
CA SER A 12 -21.33 -5.68 8.73
C SER A 12 -20.62 -4.78 9.73
N ALA A 13 -20.92 -3.48 9.71
CA ALA A 13 -20.42 -2.52 10.67
C ALA A 13 -20.84 -2.86 12.13
N GLU A 14 -22.00 -3.50 12.33
CA GLU A 14 -22.48 -3.94 13.65
C GLU A 14 -21.63 -5.08 14.24
N ASN A 15 -20.93 -5.83 13.38
CA ASN A 15 -19.99 -6.86 13.81
C ASN A 15 -18.56 -6.34 13.95
N GLY A 16 -18.35 -5.04 13.75
CA GLY A 16 -17.06 -4.39 13.89
C GLY A 16 -16.60 -4.27 15.33
N ASN A 17 -15.29 -4.39 15.56
CA ASN A 17 -14.70 -4.08 16.85
C ASN A 17 -14.09 -2.67 16.84
N VAL A 18 -14.02 -2.07 18.02
CA VAL A 18 -13.16 -0.91 18.32
C VAL A 18 -11.93 -1.42 19.07
N ILE A 19 -10.76 -1.34 18.45
CA ILE A 19 -9.48 -1.89 18.94
C ILE A 19 -8.49 -0.74 19.09
N ALA A 20 -8.49 -0.12 20.26
CA ALA A 20 -7.90 1.19 20.48
C ALA A 20 -7.38 1.33 21.93
N GLY A 21 -6.41 2.20 22.17
CA GLY A 21 -5.87 2.51 23.49
C GLY A 21 -4.94 1.43 24.08
N ASN A 22 -4.44 0.51 23.25
CA ASN A 22 -3.60 -0.59 23.72
C ASN A 22 -2.13 -0.16 23.89
N GLY A 23 -1.43 -0.76 24.86
CA GLY A 23 -0.01 -0.51 25.12
C GLY A 23 0.97 -1.14 24.11
N LEU A 24 0.47 -1.90 23.13
CA LEU A 24 1.22 -2.52 22.03
C LEU A 24 0.44 -2.33 20.72
N SER A 25 0.56 -3.27 19.77
CA SER A 25 -0.25 -3.28 18.55
C SER A 25 -1.70 -3.65 18.85
N GLY A 26 -2.64 -3.16 18.04
CA GLY A 26 -4.07 -3.43 18.24
C GLY A 26 -4.42 -4.90 17.99
N ILE A 27 -3.92 -5.45 16.88
CA ILE A 27 -4.03 -6.87 16.53
C ILE A 27 -2.61 -7.40 16.30
N PHE A 28 -2.28 -8.52 16.93
CA PHE A 28 -1.01 -9.21 16.72
C PHE A 28 -1.27 -10.62 16.17
N ILE A 29 -0.60 -10.98 15.07
CA ILE A 29 -0.78 -12.25 14.37
C ILE A 29 0.57 -12.96 14.24
N ASN A 30 0.62 -14.16 14.77
CA ASN A 30 1.67 -15.14 14.49
C ASN A 30 1.00 -16.48 14.19
N ASN A 31 0.61 -16.67 12.92
CA ASN A 31 -0.21 -17.78 12.47
C ASN A 31 0.63 -18.84 11.76
N GLU A 32 1.04 -19.84 12.54
CA GLU A 32 1.78 -21.01 12.07
C GLU A 32 0.89 -22.12 11.47
N ASN A 33 -0.43 -21.92 11.40
CA ASN A 33 -1.38 -22.93 10.91
C ASN A 33 -1.71 -22.70 9.43
N PHE A 34 -1.42 -23.69 8.58
CA PHE A 34 -1.72 -23.66 7.14
C PHE A 34 -3.22 -23.79 6.80
N HIS A 35 -4.06 -24.16 7.76
CA HIS A 35 -5.49 -24.43 7.57
C HIS A 35 -6.40 -23.38 8.23
N THR A 36 -5.85 -22.27 8.73
CA THR A 36 -6.66 -21.22 9.38
C THR A 36 -6.44 -19.89 8.69
N GLN A 37 -7.39 -19.51 7.84
CA GLN A 37 -7.46 -18.20 7.23
C GLN A 37 -7.83 -17.18 8.31
N ILE A 38 -7.16 -16.02 8.32
CA ILE A 38 -7.54 -14.91 9.19
C ILE A 38 -8.18 -13.82 8.34
N VAL A 39 -9.36 -13.37 8.76
CA VAL A 39 -10.14 -12.34 8.08
C VAL A 39 -10.43 -11.21 9.06
N ILE A 40 -9.98 -10.00 8.73
CA ILE A 40 -10.10 -8.80 9.57
C ILE A 40 -10.97 -7.79 8.83
N ARG A 41 -12.20 -7.53 9.28
CA ARG A 41 -13.16 -6.68 8.57
C ARG A 41 -13.98 -5.82 9.52
N ASN A 42 -14.39 -4.64 9.05
CA ASN A 42 -15.29 -3.73 9.77
C ASN A 42 -14.78 -3.22 11.13
N ASN A 43 -13.47 -3.24 11.38
CA ASN A 43 -12.92 -2.76 12.66
C ASN A 43 -12.46 -1.30 12.59
N TYR A 44 -12.53 -0.60 13.73
CA TYR A 44 -11.83 0.65 14.01
C TYR A 44 -10.56 0.30 14.79
N ILE A 45 -9.39 0.64 14.27
CA ILE A 45 -8.10 0.22 14.83
C ILE A 45 -7.22 1.45 15.05
N GLY A 46 -6.94 1.76 16.32
CA GLY A 46 -6.26 2.99 16.76
C GLY A 46 -7.19 4.20 16.94
N MET A 47 -8.50 3.96 16.80
CA MET A 47 -9.58 4.94 16.80
C MET A 47 -10.65 4.50 17.78
N ALA A 48 -11.08 5.37 18.70
CA ALA A 48 -12.21 5.12 19.60
C ALA A 48 -13.56 5.26 18.89
N ASP A 49 -13.61 6.11 17.86
CA ASP A 49 -14.72 6.34 16.94
C ASP A 49 -14.17 6.87 15.60
N ASP A 50 -15.02 7.31 14.67
CA ASP A 50 -14.61 7.79 13.34
C ASP A 50 -13.66 8.99 13.34
N THR A 51 -13.62 9.76 14.43
CA THR A 51 -12.91 11.04 14.49
C THR A 51 -11.95 11.16 15.68
N THR A 52 -12.10 10.31 16.69
CA THR A 52 -11.32 10.37 17.92
C THR A 52 -10.28 9.25 17.92
N SER A 53 -9.00 9.61 17.83
CA SER A 53 -7.91 8.64 18.01
C SER A 53 -7.82 8.20 19.47
N ALA A 54 -7.74 6.89 19.68
CA ALA A 54 -7.25 6.27 20.90
C ALA A 54 -6.16 5.29 20.45
N TYR A 55 -4.95 5.82 20.26
CA TYR A 55 -3.88 5.12 19.57
C TYR A 55 -3.54 3.78 20.22
N ASN A 56 -3.17 2.80 19.39
CA ASN A 56 -2.35 1.68 19.83
C ASN A 56 -0.88 2.15 19.85
N TYR A 57 -0.10 1.76 20.87
CA TYR A 57 1.25 2.27 21.07
C TYR A 57 2.26 1.80 19.99
N LYS A 58 1.95 0.72 19.29
CA LYS A 58 2.69 0.27 18.10
C LYS A 58 1.80 0.36 16.86
N HIS A 59 1.63 -0.76 16.15
CA HIS A 59 0.92 -0.84 14.90
C HIS A 59 -0.59 -0.96 15.12
N GLY A 60 -1.39 -0.67 14.09
CA GLY A 60 -2.78 -1.08 14.11
C GLY A 60 -2.89 -2.61 14.07
N ILE A 61 -2.26 -3.21 13.05
CA ILE A 61 -2.18 -4.65 12.85
C ILE A 61 -0.70 -5.02 12.64
N GLU A 62 -0.20 -5.94 13.44
CA GLU A 62 1.15 -6.50 13.37
C GLU A 62 1.05 -7.99 13.03
N VAL A 63 1.71 -8.38 11.94
CA VAL A 63 1.77 -9.78 11.49
C VAL A 63 3.24 -10.18 11.46
N GLU A 64 3.66 -11.05 12.37
CA GLU A 64 5.01 -11.62 12.33
C GLU A 64 5.12 -12.78 11.33
N ASN A 65 4.01 -13.51 11.15
CA ASN A 65 3.91 -14.62 10.21
C ASN A 65 2.43 -14.95 9.96
N SER A 66 2.09 -15.33 8.72
CA SER A 66 0.84 -16.03 8.43
C SER A 66 1.02 -17.03 7.31
N LYS A 67 0.88 -18.32 7.63
CA LYS A 67 1.08 -19.43 6.70
C LYS A 67 -0.13 -19.73 5.81
N CYS A 68 -1.32 -19.36 6.26
CA CYS A 68 -2.56 -19.38 5.48
C CYS A 68 -2.87 -17.94 4.97
N PRO A 69 -3.67 -17.77 3.90
CA PRO A 69 -4.00 -16.45 3.40
C PRO A 69 -4.57 -15.53 4.48
N LEU A 70 -4.08 -14.29 4.51
CA LEU A 70 -4.57 -13.23 5.39
C LEU A 70 -5.43 -12.26 4.57
N VAL A 71 -6.61 -11.90 5.07
CA VAL A 71 -7.49 -10.92 4.43
C VAL A 71 -7.73 -9.77 5.41
N ILE A 72 -7.29 -8.57 5.04
CA ILE A 72 -7.55 -7.32 5.77
C ILE A 72 -8.47 -6.45 4.92
N GLY A 73 -9.72 -6.37 5.33
CA GLY A 73 -10.82 -5.81 4.56
C GLY A 73 -11.48 -6.88 3.69
N GLY A 74 -11.91 -6.55 2.48
CA GLY A 74 -12.53 -7.55 1.61
C GLY A 74 -13.08 -7.06 0.28
N ASP A 75 -13.73 -8.01 -0.39
CA ASP A 75 -14.29 -7.98 -1.74
C ASP A 75 -15.71 -7.39 -1.82
N PHE A 76 -16.21 -6.79 -0.74
CA PHE A 76 -17.44 -6.01 -0.73
C PHE A 76 -17.18 -4.62 -0.21
N LEU A 77 -17.92 -3.63 -0.74
CA LEU A 77 -17.77 -2.23 -0.34
C LEU A 77 -17.97 -1.97 1.16
N ALA A 78 -18.64 -2.89 1.87
CA ALA A 78 -18.84 -2.83 3.32
C ALA A 78 -17.71 -3.49 4.12
N HIS A 79 -16.84 -4.33 3.53
CA HIS A 79 -15.82 -5.07 4.28
C HIS A 79 -14.54 -4.23 4.47
N LYS A 80 -14.62 -3.10 5.18
CA LYS A 80 -13.51 -2.13 5.28
C LYS A 80 -13.13 -1.87 6.72
N ASN A 81 -11.84 -1.87 7.03
CA ASN A 81 -11.35 -1.38 8.33
C ASN A 81 -10.99 0.10 8.23
N LEU A 82 -11.14 0.81 9.36
CA LEU A 82 -10.58 2.13 9.58
C LEU A 82 -9.32 1.98 10.45
N ILE A 83 -8.15 2.24 9.87
CA ILE A 83 -6.85 1.99 10.53
C ILE A 83 -6.08 3.32 10.59
N ALA A 84 -6.21 4.03 11.70
CA ALA A 84 -5.74 5.40 11.82
C ALA A 84 -5.26 5.71 13.24
N GLY A 85 -4.47 6.78 13.38
CA GLY A 85 -4.02 7.28 14.68
C GLY A 85 -3.08 6.37 15.46
N ASN A 86 -2.56 5.28 14.90
CA ASN A 86 -1.61 4.42 15.61
C ASN A 86 -0.24 5.10 15.77
N LYS A 87 0.52 4.75 16.82
CA LYS A 87 1.83 5.37 17.12
C LYS A 87 2.99 4.84 16.27
N ASP A 88 2.75 3.78 15.52
CA ASP A 88 3.65 3.27 14.49
C ASP A 88 2.91 3.19 13.14
N VAL A 89 3.22 2.22 12.28
CA VAL A 89 2.49 2.02 11.02
C VAL A 89 1.07 1.45 11.21
N GLY A 90 0.18 1.69 10.25
CA GLY A 90 -1.17 1.11 10.28
C GLY A 90 -1.17 -0.42 10.23
N ILE A 91 -0.52 -0.98 9.22
CA ILE A 91 -0.29 -2.42 9.04
C ILE A 91 1.22 -2.67 8.88
N TYR A 92 1.74 -3.53 9.74
CA TYR A 92 3.07 -4.13 9.61
C TYR A 92 2.91 -5.63 9.30
N ILE A 93 3.46 -6.10 8.19
CA ILE A 93 3.47 -7.52 7.84
C ILE A 93 4.91 -7.99 7.63
N GLU A 94 5.24 -9.09 8.27
CA GLU A 94 6.46 -9.83 8.05
C GLU A 94 6.09 -11.28 7.71
N ARG A 95 6.77 -11.84 6.71
CA ARG A 95 6.73 -13.28 6.35
C ARG A 95 5.31 -13.85 6.17
N SER A 96 4.40 -13.14 5.52
CA SER A 96 3.10 -13.72 5.13
C SER A 96 3.21 -14.49 3.81
N SER A 97 2.59 -15.68 3.72
CA SER A 97 2.61 -16.47 2.49
C SER A 97 1.76 -15.87 1.37
N VAL A 98 0.61 -15.30 1.73
CA VAL A 98 -0.34 -14.59 0.87
C VAL A 98 -1.11 -13.62 1.77
N ALA A 99 -1.20 -12.36 1.37
CA ALA A 99 -2.04 -11.38 2.06
C ALA A 99 -2.80 -10.51 1.06
N THR A 100 -4.04 -10.17 1.40
CA THR A 100 -4.89 -9.27 0.62
C THR A 100 -5.35 -8.13 1.53
N ILE A 101 -5.08 -6.90 1.11
CA ILE A 101 -5.44 -5.68 1.84
C ILE A 101 -6.36 -4.89 0.93
N GLN A 102 -7.66 -4.85 1.24
CA GLN A 102 -8.70 -4.35 0.32
C GLN A 102 -9.70 -3.42 0.98
N GLY A 103 -10.02 -2.32 0.29
CA GLY A 103 -11.09 -1.41 0.64
C GLY A 103 -10.87 -0.57 1.90
N ASN A 104 -9.80 -0.80 2.66
CA ASN A 104 -9.56 -0.13 3.94
C ASN A 104 -9.31 1.38 3.75
N THR A 105 -9.55 2.12 4.83
CA THR A 105 -9.20 3.54 4.93
C THR A 105 -8.15 3.70 6.02
N PHE A 106 -7.03 4.30 5.66
CA PHE A 106 -5.92 4.56 6.58
C PHE A 106 -5.78 6.06 6.85
N SER A 107 -5.17 6.38 8.00
CA SER A 107 -4.72 7.74 8.34
C SER A 107 -5.76 8.86 8.16
N ALA A 108 -7.05 8.51 8.23
CA ALA A 108 -8.16 9.40 7.96
C ALA A 108 -9.40 8.95 8.74
N ASN A 109 -10.44 9.75 8.73
CA ASN A 109 -11.79 9.30 9.08
C ASN A 109 -12.43 8.51 7.91
N ALA A 110 -13.54 7.81 8.15
CA ALA A 110 -14.21 6.98 7.16
C ALA A 110 -14.69 7.77 5.93
N ALA A 111 -15.04 9.04 6.10
CA ALA A 111 -15.39 9.95 5.01
C ALA A 111 -14.19 10.40 4.15
N GLY A 112 -12.96 10.22 4.64
CA GLY A 112 -11.74 10.66 3.97
C GLY A 112 -11.61 12.19 3.87
N THR A 113 -12.05 12.91 4.92
CA THR A 113 -12.07 14.38 5.00
C THR A 113 -11.23 14.94 6.15
N ALA A 114 -10.76 14.09 7.07
CA ALA A 114 -9.88 14.45 8.17
C ALA A 114 -8.60 13.63 8.08
N TYR A 115 -7.45 14.23 8.43
CA TYR A 115 -6.16 13.55 8.49
C TYR A 115 -5.85 13.15 9.93
N ILE A 116 -5.73 11.84 10.17
CA ILE A 116 -5.52 11.24 11.51
C ILE A 116 -4.39 10.21 11.36
N PRO A 117 -3.13 10.65 11.24
CA PRO A 117 -2.05 9.81 10.74
C PRO A 117 -1.70 8.63 11.67
N ASN A 118 -1.42 7.48 11.07
CA ASN A 118 -0.53 6.48 11.66
C ASN A 118 0.92 7.03 11.63
N GLN A 119 1.57 7.18 12.76
CA GLN A 119 2.70 8.11 12.90
C GLN A 119 3.90 7.85 11.94
N TYR A 120 4.12 6.61 11.50
CA TYR A 120 5.29 6.26 10.67
C TYR A 120 4.95 5.68 9.28
N GLY A 121 3.68 5.68 8.88
CA GLY A 121 3.22 5.18 7.58
C GLY A 121 1.96 4.33 7.67
N ASP A 122 1.38 3.96 6.53
CA ASP A 122 0.14 3.17 6.52
C ASP A 122 0.39 1.68 6.38
N ILE A 123 1.17 1.28 5.38
CA ILE A 123 1.45 -0.13 5.11
C ILE A 123 2.96 -0.32 4.97
N ARG A 124 3.53 -1.22 5.78
CA ARG A 124 4.91 -1.68 5.64
C ARG A 124 4.94 -3.21 5.63
N VAL A 125 5.63 -3.78 4.65
CA VAL A 125 5.69 -5.22 4.43
C VAL A 125 7.13 -5.68 4.24
N PHE A 126 7.48 -6.79 4.88
CA PHE A 126 8.76 -7.47 4.76
C PHE A 126 8.58 -8.93 4.34
N ASP A 127 9.42 -9.40 3.40
CA ASP A 127 9.59 -10.82 3.07
C ASP A 127 8.26 -11.57 2.82
N SER A 128 7.30 -10.93 2.17
CA SER A 128 5.93 -11.44 2.03
C SER A 128 5.51 -11.54 0.56
N PRO A 129 5.67 -12.71 -0.08
CA PRO A 129 5.24 -12.91 -1.46
C PRO A 129 3.70 -12.88 -1.60
N TYR A 130 3.25 -12.70 -2.84
CA TYR A 130 1.84 -12.77 -3.25
C TYR A 130 0.91 -11.82 -2.48
N LEU A 131 1.42 -10.64 -2.15
CA LEU A 131 0.64 -9.56 -1.56
C LEU A 131 -0.21 -8.86 -2.63
N MET A 132 -1.49 -8.71 -2.35
CA MET A 132 -2.42 -7.87 -3.12
C MET A 132 -2.83 -6.67 -2.25
N ILE A 133 -2.44 -5.45 -2.64
CA ILE A 133 -2.93 -4.22 -2.03
C ILE A 133 -3.90 -3.56 -3.01
N GLY A 134 -5.16 -3.50 -2.62
CA GLY A 134 -6.28 -3.18 -3.48
C GLY A 134 -6.78 -4.43 -4.19
N GLY A 135 -7.22 -4.34 -5.43
CA GLY A 135 -7.71 -5.51 -6.16
C GLY A 135 -8.09 -5.20 -7.60
N ASP A 136 -8.61 -6.18 -8.33
CA ASP A 136 -8.90 -6.06 -9.77
C ASP A 136 -10.10 -5.17 -10.12
N SER A 137 -10.72 -4.54 -9.11
CA SER A 137 -11.82 -3.60 -9.27
C SER A 137 -11.52 -2.32 -8.49
N PRO A 138 -11.87 -1.13 -9.03
CA PRO A 138 -11.81 0.14 -8.29
C PRO A 138 -12.52 0.11 -6.94
N ALA A 139 -13.54 -0.76 -6.77
CA ALA A 139 -14.27 -0.92 -5.52
C ALA A 139 -13.39 -1.43 -4.36
N TYR A 140 -12.28 -2.10 -4.66
CA TYR A 140 -11.38 -2.72 -3.69
C TYR A 140 -10.17 -1.85 -3.35
N GLY A 141 -10.00 -0.70 -4.01
CA GLY A 141 -8.93 0.23 -3.75
C GLY A 141 -8.92 0.72 -2.30
N ASN A 142 -7.76 0.76 -1.65
CA ASN A 142 -7.62 1.36 -0.32
C ASN A 142 -7.42 2.88 -0.42
N VAL A 143 -7.72 3.62 0.66
CA VAL A 143 -7.27 5.01 0.84
C VAL A 143 -6.07 4.99 1.77
N ILE A 144 -4.90 5.33 1.25
CA ILE A 144 -3.59 5.17 1.90
C ILE A 144 -2.84 6.51 1.88
N PRO A 145 -3.20 7.46 2.76
CA PRO A 145 -2.59 8.79 2.78
C PRO A 145 -1.06 8.81 2.91
N GLN A 146 -0.47 7.81 3.54
CA GLN A 146 0.95 7.78 3.89
C GLN A 146 1.78 6.73 3.14
N GLY A 147 1.22 6.17 2.07
CA GLY A 147 1.96 5.31 1.15
C GLY A 147 2.19 3.87 1.64
N ILE A 148 2.92 3.14 0.81
CA ILE A 148 3.18 1.72 0.91
C ILE A 148 4.70 1.50 0.86
N SER A 149 5.24 0.73 1.79
CA SER A 149 6.62 0.23 1.75
C SER A 149 6.65 -1.29 1.66
N VAL A 150 7.30 -1.80 0.62
CA VAL A 150 7.56 -3.24 0.41
C VAL A 150 9.08 -3.43 0.44
N GLU A 151 9.57 -4.05 1.49
CA GLU A 151 10.98 -4.19 1.84
C GLU A 151 11.36 -5.67 1.96
N SER A 152 12.64 -6.00 1.91
CA SER A 152 13.09 -7.39 1.99
C SER A 152 14.38 -7.52 2.79
N ASN A 153 14.37 -8.42 3.77
CA ASN A 153 15.53 -8.76 4.60
C ASN A 153 16.13 -10.11 4.18
N ALA A 154 15.29 -11.12 3.98
CA ALA A 154 15.72 -12.50 3.76
C ALA A 154 15.10 -13.15 2.51
N ILE A 155 13.91 -12.72 2.09
CA ILE A 155 13.15 -13.38 1.01
C ILE A 155 12.59 -12.31 0.07
N ASN A 156 12.57 -12.60 -1.22
CA ASN A 156 12.01 -11.68 -2.22
C ASN A 156 10.49 -11.54 -2.06
N ASN A 157 10.00 -10.32 -2.27
CA ASN A 157 8.57 -10.03 -2.37
C ASN A 157 8.09 -10.43 -3.77
N THR A 158 7.71 -11.70 -3.93
CA THR A 158 7.37 -12.25 -5.25
C THR A 158 5.93 -11.93 -5.65
N SER A 159 5.73 -11.45 -6.89
CA SER A 159 4.42 -11.21 -7.51
C SER A 159 3.50 -10.33 -6.67
N ILE A 160 4.02 -9.18 -6.25
CA ILE A 160 3.27 -8.15 -5.52
C ILE A 160 2.39 -7.38 -6.51
N MET A 161 1.12 -7.23 -6.14
CA MET A 161 0.12 -6.54 -6.95
C MET A 161 -0.39 -5.34 -6.15
N ILE A 162 -0.12 -4.12 -6.63
CA ILE A 162 -0.60 -2.88 -6.01
C ILE A 162 -1.53 -2.20 -7.01
N LYS A 163 -2.84 -2.36 -6.81
CA LYS A 163 -3.85 -2.00 -7.80
C LYS A 163 -4.95 -1.12 -7.25
N HIS A 164 -5.37 -0.12 -8.01
CA HIS A 164 -6.59 0.66 -7.74
C HIS A 164 -6.59 1.45 -6.41
N ASN A 165 -5.45 1.70 -5.79
CA ASN A 165 -5.39 2.43 -4.52
C ASN A 165 -5.37 3.96 -4.73
N PHE A 166 -5.82 4.69 -3.70
CA PHE A 166 -5.73 6.14 -3.60
C PHE A 166 -4.66 6.49 -2.57
N LEU A 167 -3.49 6.92 -3.03
CA LEU A 167 -2.35 7.25 -2.18
C LEU A 167 -2.21 8.77 -2.07
N GLY A 168 -2.10 9.27 -0.84
CA GLY A 168 -2.00 10.71 -0.56
C GLY A 168 -3.29 11.50 -0.82
N ILE A 169 -4.35 10.83 -1.29
CA ILE A 169 -5.65 11.41 -1.63
C ILE A 169 -6.78 10.46 -1.22
N SER A 170 -7.94 11.01 -0.87
CA SER A 170 -9.14 10.24 -0.59
C SER A 170 -9.91 9.89 -1.87
N ARG A 171 -10.90 9.00 -1.76
CA ARG A 171 -11.82 8.67 -2.87
C ARG A 171 -12.63 9.88 -3.36
N SER A 172 -12.85 10.88 -2.51
CA SER A 172 -13.57 12.12 -2.85
C SER A 172 -12.65 13.21 -3.42
N GLY A 173 -11.34 12.94 -3.53
CA GLY A 173 -10.36 13.90 -4.04
C GLY A 173 -9.75 14.81 -2.97
N PHE A 174 -10.01 14.55 -1.68
CA PHE A 174 -9.34 15.28 -0.60
C PHE A 174 -7.87 14.88 -0.54
N VAL A 175 -6.96 15.83 -0.83
CA VAL A 175 -5.51 15.60 -0.74
C VAL A 175 -5.09 15.78 0.71
N PHE A 176 -4.48 14.73 1.28
CA PHE A 176 -4.00 14.75 2.66
C PHE A 176 -2.70 15.55 2.77
N PRO A 177 -2.39 16.16 3.94
CA PRO A 177 -1.14 16.90 4.14
C PRO A 177 0.11 16.10 3.80
N LYS A 178 1.12 16.78 3.26
CA LYS A 178 2.40 16.17 2.87
C LYS A 178 3.24 15.87 4.12
N GLU A 179 3.68 14.64 4.27
CA GLU A 179 4.82 14.29 5.12
C GLU A 179 6.11 14.44 4.31
N ALA A 180 7.14 15.05 4.89
CA ALA A 180 8.44 15.11 4.24
C ALA A 180 9.00 13.69 4.06
N ASP A 181 9.64 13.45 2.92
CA ASP A 181 10.48 12.28 2.65
C ASP A 181 9.83 10.91 2.41
N ARG A 182 8.49 10.78 2.34
CA ARG A 182 7.86 9.49 1.98
C ARG A 182 7.58 9.37 0.48
N ASP A 183 7.89 8.22 -0.09
CA ASP A 183 7.43 7.83 -1.41
C ASP A 183 6.00 7.28 -1.34
N GLY A 184 5.23 7.41 -2.44
CA GLY A 184 3.88 6.83 -2.49
C GLY A 184 3.94 5.31 -2.42
N ILE A 185 4.72 4.72 -3.32
CA ILE A 185 5.06 3.30 -3.30
C ILE A 185 6.57 3.20 -3.29
N PHE A 186 7.12 2.57 -2.25
CA PHE A 186 8.50 2.14 -2.19
C PHE A 186 8.53 0.61 -2.30
N ALA A 187 9.34 0.07 -3.20
CA ALA A 187 9.44 -1.37 -3.41
C ALA A 187 10.88 -1.83 -3.65
N GLU A 188 11.34 -2.80 -2.86
CA GLU A 188 12.66 -3.44 -2.96
C GLU A 188 12.51 -4.95 -3.16
N LYS A 189 13.40 -5.53 -3.99
CA LYS A 189 13.48 -6.99 -4.25
C LYS A 189 12.12 -7.60 -4.61
N VAL A 190 11.39 -6.90 -5.46
CA VAL A 190 10.11 -7.36 -5.97
C VAL A 190 10.34 -8.21 -7.21
N THR A 191 10.10 -9.52 -7.13
CA THR A 191 10.43 -10.47 -8.22
C THR A 191 9.20 -11.19 -8.80
N GLY A 192 9.38 -11.99 -9.85
CA GLY A 192 8.30 -12.79 -10.43
C GLY A 192 7.45 -11.97 -11.42
N TYR A 193 6.14 -11.88 -11.15
CA TYR A 193 5.19 -11.14 -11.99
C TYR A 193 4.47 -10.04 -11.20
N PRO A 194 5.21 -9.03 -10.70
CA PRO A 194 4.59 -7.92 -10.00
C PRO A 194 3.81 -7.00 -10.94
N GLU A 195 2.95 -6.15 -10.39
CA GLU A 195 2.23 -5.12 -11.15
C GLU A 195 1.89 -3.94 -10.22
N ILE A 196 2.15 -2.72 -10.69
CA ILE A 196 1.66 -1.50 -10.06
C ILE A 196 0.75 -0.81 -11.06
N SER A 197 -0.57 -0.84 -10.83
CA SER A 197 -1.51 -0.32 -11.82
C SER A 197 -2.75 0.35 -11.27
N PHE A 198 -3.30 1.27 -12.05
CA PHE A 198 -4.56 1.96 -11.74
C PHE A 198 -4.58 2.71 -10.39
N ASN A 199 -3.43 3.02 -9.81
CA ASN A 199 -3.36 3.79 -8.57
C ASN A 199 -3.43 5.29 -8.88
N THR A 200 -4.03 6.06 -7.98
CA THR A 200 -3.90 7.53 -7.95
C THR A 200 -2.89 7.88 -6.87
N ILE A 201 -1.79 8.53 -7.24
CA ILE A 201 -0.66 8.80 -6.37
C ILE A 201 -0.31 10.28 -6.47
N THR A 202 -0.41 10.99 -5.34
CA THR A 202 -0.10 12.42 -5.26
C THR A 202 0.45 12.80 -3.91
N ASN A 203 1.16 13.92 -3.87
CA ASN A 203 1.61 14.56 -2.64
C ASN A 203 2.65 13.76 -1.83
N PHE A 204 3.51 12.99 -2.52
CA PHE A 204 4.66 12.29 -1.96
C PHE A 204 5.99 12.94 -2.36
N ARG A 205 7.11 12.39 -1.88
CA ARG A 205 8.46 12.69 -2.36
C ARG A 205 8.60 12.22 -3.80
N ASN A 206 8.78 10.91 -4.03
CA ASN A 206 8.53 10.26 -5.32
C ASN A 206 7.15 9.62 -5.32
N GLY A 207 6.53 9.49 -6.50
CA GLY A 207 5.26 8.75 -6.62
C GLY A 207 5.49 7.24 -6.42
N ILE A 208 6.33 6.65 -7.27
CA ILE A 208 6.74 5.25 -7.21
C ILE A 208 8.27 5.21 -7.22
N ASN A 209 8.84 4.42 -6.32
CA ASN A 209 10.26 4.18 -6.19
C ASN A 209 10.52 2.67 -6.16
N ILE A 210 11.21 2.15 -7.17
CA ILE A 210 11.55 0.72 -7.26
C ILE A 210 13.06 0.58 -7.17
N LEU A 211 13.56 -0.12 -6.15
CA LEU A 211 14.98 -0.34 -5.93
C LEU A 211 15.49 -1.64 -6.59
N ARG A 212 16.82 -1.71 -6.74
CA ARG A 212 17.58 -2.85 -7.27
C ARG A 212 17.12 -4.22 -6.77
N ASP A 213 17.50 -5.22 -7.56
CA ASP A 213 17.11 -6.64 -7.41
C ASP A 213 15.61 -6.91 -7.60
N SER A 214 14.85 -5.91 -8.03
CA SER A 214 13.49 -6.09 -8.53
C SER A 214 13.50 -6.58 -9.99
N SER A 215 12.58 -7.47 -10.33
CA SER A 215 12.31 -7.82 -11.73
C SER A 215 11.66 -6.65 -12.47
N MET A 216 11.38 -6.82 -13.77
CA MET A 216 10.54 -5.86 -14.50
C MET A 216 9.17 -5.73 -13.81
N VAL A 217 8.84 -4.52 -13.37
CA VAL A 217 7.57 -4.14 -12.74
C VAL A 217 6.76 -3.31 -13.73
N PRO A 218 5.73 -3.86 -14.38
CA PRO A 218 4.77 -3.07 -15.15
C PRO A 218 4.14 -1.97 -14.29
N ILE A 219 4.33 -0.72 -14.69
CA ILE A 219 3.71 0.47 -14.10
C ILE A 219 2.67 0.98 -15.09
N LEU A 220 1.41 0.58 -14.92
CA LEU A 220 0.37 0.72 -15.94
C LEU A 220 -0.83 1.55 -15.44
N ASN A 221 -1.32 2.50 -16.25
CA ASN A 221 -2.55 3.24 -15.95
C ASN A 221 -2.59 3.95 -14.57
N ASN A 222 -1.45 4.30 -14.01
CA ASN A 222 -1.40 5.07 -12.76
C ASN A 222 -1.58 6.57 -13.06
N HIS A 223 -2.23 7.29 -12.15
CA HIS A 223 -2.33 8.74 -12.17
C HIS A 223 -1.33 9.28 -11.14
N ILE A 224 -0.16 9.74 -11.60
CA ILE A 224 0.95 10.15 -10.73
C ILE A 224 1.26 11.62 -10.96
N TYR A 225 1.01 12.48 -9.97
CA TYR A 225 1.13 13.94 -10.12
C TYR A 225 1.40 14.63 -8.78
N ASN A 226 1.83 15.90 -8.82
CA ASN A 226 2.06 16.74 -7.63
C ASN A 226 2.91 16.09 -6.52
N ASN A 227 3.85 15.20 -6.90
CA ASN A 227 4.91 14.76 -6.02
C ASN A 227 6.04 15.80 -6.03
N SER A 228 6.82 15.90 -4.97
CA SER A 228 7.82 16.96 -4.86
C SER A 228 9.12 16.70 -5.62
N LEU A 229 9.39 15.44 -5.94
CA LEU A 229 10.49 15.00 -6.79
C LEU A 229 9.90 14.32 -8.05
N LEU A 230 10.20 13.05 -8.27
CA LEU A 230 9.83 12.33 -9.49
C LEU A 230 8.48 11.62 -9.36
N GLY A 231 7.80 11.44 -10.49
CA GLY A 231 6.62 10.58 -10.54
C GLY A 231 7.02 9.11 -10.34
N ILE A 232 8.03 8.67 -11.08
CA ILE A 232 8.63 7.35 -11.00
C ILE A 232 10.15 7.55 -10.90
N ASP A 233 10.77 6.84 -9.97
CA ASP A 233 12.21 6.81 -9.74
C ASP A 233 12.66 5.35 -9.70
N LEU A 234 13.59 4.97 -10.56
CA LEU A 234 14.11 3.61 -10.66
C LEU A 234 15.50 3.60 -10.04
N ASP A 235 15.69 2.78 -9.01
CA ASP A 235 16.90 2.72 -8.16
C ASP A 235 17.17 3.95 -7.27
N ASN A 236 16.24 4.90 -7.20
CA ASN A 236 16.32 6.09 -6.34
C ASN A 236 17.58 6.93 -6.57
N ASP A 237 18.01 7.01 -7.84
CA ASP A 237 19.16 7.79 -8.28
C ASP A 237 18.77 9.15 -8.89
N GLY A 238 17.46 9.40 -9.00
CA GLY A 238 16.92 10.65 -9.51
C GLY A 238 16.82 10.64 -11.03
N VAL A 239 17.09 11.78 -11.67
CA VAL A 239 17.07 11.86 -13.13
C VAL A 239 18.44 11.45 -13.66
N THR A 240 18.49 10.31 -14.35
CA THR A 240 19.67 9.85 -15.09
C THR A 240 19.61 10.28 -16.56
N PRO A 241 20.75 10.49 -17.25
CA PRO A 241 20.75 10.78 -18.70
C PRO A 241 20.32 9.55 -19.51
N ASN A 242 19.60 9.77 -20.61
CA ASN A 242 19.35 8.67 -21.56
C ASN A 242 20.65 8.21 -22.24
N ASP A 243 20.82 6.90 -22.41
CA ASP A 243 21.95 6.29 -23.13
C ASP A 243 21.64 6.00 -24.62
N ASP A 244 22.68 5.67 -25.40
CA ASP A 244 22.58 5.47 -26.86
C ASP A 244 22.07 4.05 -27.18
N PRO A 245 21.10 3.85 -28.09
CA PRO A 245 20.48 2.54 -28.31
C PRO A 245 21.44 1.44 -28.80
N PRO A 246 21.27 0.17 -28.37
CA PRO A 246 20.25 -0.30 -27.44
C PRO A 246 20.60 0.00 -25.98
N ASP A 247 19.58 0.41 -25.21
CA ASP A 247 19.65 0.60 -23.75
C ASP A 247 20.26 -0.65 -23.09
N ALA A 248 21.41 -0.46 -22.46
CA ALA A 248 22.22 -1.54 -21.91
C ALA A 248 22.13 -1.63 -20.37
N ASP A 249 21.33 -0.77 -19.76
CA ASP A 249 21.28 -0.65 -18.31
C ASP A 249 20.63 -1.88 -17.66
N THR A 250 21.10 -2.13 -16.44
CA THR A 250 20.61 -3.22 -15.60
C THR A 250 20.10 -2.66 -14.30
N GLY A 251 19.01 -3.20 -13.79
CA GLY A 251 18.38 -2.70 -12.57
C GLY A 251 16.86 -2.78 -12.66
N PRO A 252 16.14 -2.08 -11.78
CA PRO A 252 14.68 -1.99 -11.80
C PRO A 252 14.18 -1.55 -13.16
N ASN A 253 13.34 -2.37 -13.79
CA ASN A 253 12.85 -2.14 -15.16
C ASN A 253 13.95 -1.88 -16.20
N GLY A 254 15.20 -2.29 -15.96
CA GLY A 254 16.35 -1.97 -16.82
C GLY A 254 16.71 -0.49 -16.86
N LEU A 255 16.33 0.31 -15.85
CA LEU A 255 16.53 1.77 -15.81
C LEU A 255 16.07 2.50 -17.08
N GLN A 256 14.98 2.01 -17.68
CA GLN A 256 14.43 2.47 -18.95
C GLN A 256 14.52 3.98 -19.16
N ASN A 257 15.16 4.34 -20.27
CA ASN A 257 15.19 5.70 -20.80
C ASN A 257 13.80 6.37 -20.84
N PHE A 258 13.73 7.65 -20.46
CA PHE A 258 12.47 8.41 -20.53
C PHE A 258 12.23 8.99 -21.93
N PRO A 259 10.97 9.22 -22.35
CA PRO A 259 10.68 9.82 -23.64
C PRO A 259 11.31 11.22 -23.80
N VAL A 260 12.06 11.44 -24.89
CA VAL A 260 12.58 12.77 -25.27
C VAL A 260 11.67 13.40 -26.33
N ILE A 261 11.04 14.53 -26.00
CA ILE A 261 10.28 15.32 -26.97
C ILE A 261 11.27 16.16 -27.79
N THR A 262 11.52 15.76 -29.04
CA THR A 262 12.52 16.41 -29.91
C THR A 262 11.93 17.52 -30.79
N ASN A 263 10.63 17.51 -31.05
CA ASN A 263 9.93 18.58 -31.76
C ASN A 263 8.47 18.68 -31.26
N VAL A 264 7.91 19.89 -31.32
CA VAL A 264 6.49 20.16 -31.14
C VAL A 264 6.02 20.94 -32.37
N GLU A 265 5.15 20.33 -33.16
CA GLU A 265 4.54 21.01 -34.31
C GLU A 265 3.18 21.56 -33.93
N VAL A 266 2.99 22.88 -34.13
CA VAL A 266 1.69 23.52 -33.99
C VAL A 266 1.05 23.57 -35.37
N THR A 267 0.03 22.75 -35.60
CA THR A 267 -0.80 22.84 -36.80
C THR A 267 -1.84 23.96 -36.64
N PRO A 268 -1.85 24.99 -37.50
CA PRO A 268 -2.89 26.01 -37.47
C PRO A 268 -4.25 25.37 -37.77
N ILE A 269 -5.24 25.68 -36.93
CA ILE A 269 -6.65 25.43 -37.25
C ILE A 269 -7.05 26.37 -38.40
N GLY A 270 -7.28 25.79 -39.58
CA GLY A 270 -7.82 26.48 -40.74
C GLY A 270 -9.31 26.80 -40.61
#